data_AF-A0A7V9J086-F1
#
_entry.id   AF-A0A7V9J086-F1
#
_cell.length_a   1.000
_cell.length_b   1.000
_cell.length_c   1.000
_cell.angle_alpha   90.00
_cell.angle_beta   90.00
_cell.angle_gamma   90.00
#
_symmetry.space_group_name_H-M   'P 1'
#
loop_
_entity.id
_entity.type
_entity.pdbx_description
1 polymer ?
#
loop_
_entity_poly.entity_id
_entity_poly.type
_entity_poly.pdbx_seq_one_letter_code
_entity_poly.pdbx_strand_id
1 'polypeptide(L)' 'MAGWGDDPELQRLRSLIAEGWEVVEVTEDPDAPGGPSDTVTLAKDGDTTTCSSDHLAFHRYVGGLGEDEDDF' A
#
# COMPACT_ATOMS: atom_id res chain seq x y z
N MET A 1 21.30 -4.82 4.70
CA MET A 1 20.54 -3.58 4.43
C MET A 1 19.21 -4.03 3.86
N ALA A 2 18.20 -4.22 4.70
CA ALA A 2 16.84 -4.45 4.21
C ALA A 2 16.39 -3.14 3.57
N GLY A 3 15.98 -3.16 2.31
CA GLY A 3 15.59 -1.97 1.56
C GLY A 3 14.22 -1.49 2.01
N TRP A 4 14.17 -0.70 3.08
CA TRP A 4 12.94 -0.08 3.62
C TRP A 4 12.39 1.08 2.75
N GLY A 5 12.67 1.09 1.44
CA GLY A 5 12.30 2.23 0.59
C GLY A 5 12.84 2.26 -0.84
N ASP A 6 13.52 1.20 -1.28
CA ASP A 6 13.91 1.05 -2.70
C ASP A 6 12.85 0.29 -3.51
N ASP A 7 11.70 -0.03 -2.89
CA ASP A 7 10.58 -0.63 -3.61
C ASP A 7 9.89 0.44 -4.45
N PRO A 8 10.00 0.38 -5.79
CA PRO A 8 9.42 1.40 -6.67
C PRO A 8 7.89 1.45 -6.52
N GLU A 9 7.27 0.32 -6.16
CA GLU A 9 5.82 0.21 -5.95
C GLU A 9 5.36 0.90 -4.66
N LEU A 10 6.17 0.89 -3.59
CA LEU A 10 5.87 1.64 -2.36
C LEU A 10 5.97 3.16 -2.60
N GLN A 11 6.97 3.62 -3.36
CA GLN A 11 7.04 5.03 -3.77
C GLN A 11 5.85 5.44 -4.62
N ARG A 12 5.39 4.55 -5.50
CA ARG A 12 4.20 4.76 -6.32
C ARG A 12 2.95 4.89 -5.47
N LEU A 13 2.72 3.98 -4.52
CA LEU A 13 1.62 4.06 -3.56
C LEU A 13 1.64 5.41 -2.82
N ARG A 14 2.78 5.81 -2.25
CA ARG A 14 2.90 7.10 -1.53
C ARG A 14 2.60 8.30 -2.41
N SER A 15 3.06 8.27 -3.67
CA SER A 15 2.77 9.32 -4.64
C SER A 15 1.27 9.39 -4.94
N LEU A 16 0.62 8.25 -5.18
CA LEU A 16 -0.82 8.18 -5.44
C LEU A 16 -1.63 8.71 -4.24
N ILE A 17 -1.31 8.29 -3.01
CA ILE A 17 -1.95 8.85 -1.81
C ILE A 17 -1.76 10.37 -1.72
N ALA A 18 -0.54 10.87 -1.96
CA ALA A 18 -0.26 12.31 -1.95
C ALA A 18 -0.99 13.08 -3.07
N GLU A 19 -1.27 12.43 -4.20
CA GLU A 19 -2.10 12.95 -5.28
C GLU A 19 -3.60 12.96 -4.94
N GLY A 20 -4.01 12.37 -3.81
CA GLY A 20 -5.40 12.28 -3.37
C GLY A 20 -6.12 11.03 -3.87
N TRP A 21 -5.39 9.94 -4.11
CA TRP A 21 -6.00 8.62 -4.28
C TRP A 21 -6.30 8.00 -2.91
N GLU A 22 -7.42 7.29 -2.81
CA GLU A 22 -7.85 6.63 -1.57
C GLU A 22 -7.70 5.11 -1.69
N VAL A 23 -7.24 4.47 -0.62
CA VAL A 23 -7.19 3.01 -0.55
C VAL A 23 -8.61 2.49 -0.41
N VAL A 24 -9.04 1.66 -1.36
CA VAL A 24 -10.38 1.06 -1.36
C VAL A 24 -10.35 -0.44 -1.05
N GLU A 25 -9.22 -1.11 -1.26
CA GLU A 25 -9.06 -2.54 -0.96
C GLU A 25 -7.60 -2.88 -0.71
N VAL A 26 -7.37 -3.85 0.17
CA VAL A 26 -6.04 -4.39 0.45
C VAL A 26 -6.15 -5.92 0.45
N THR A 27 -5.35 -6.55 -0.39
CA THR A 27 -5.28 -8.00 -0.55
C THR A 27 -3.90 -8.48 -0.14
N GLU A 28 -3.84 -9.27 0.93
CA GLU A 28 -2.61 -9.94 1.37
C GLU A 28 -2.39 -11.25 0.59
N ASP A 29 -1.21 -11.43 0.01
CA ASP A 29 -0.83 -12.62 -0.73
C ASP A 29 0.46 -13.23 -0.15
N PRO A 30 0.34 -14.12 0.84
CA PRO A 30 1.49 -14.73 1.51
C PRO A 30 2.22 -15.78 0.65
N ASP A 31 1.65 -16.22 -0.47
CA ASP A 31 2.19 -17.28 -1.34
C ASP A 31 2.71 -16.73 -2.69
N ALA A 32 2.79 -15.41 -2.85
CA ALA A 32 3.21 -14.80 -4.10
C ALA A 32 4.61 -15.29 -4.53
N PRO A 33 4.86 -15.45 -5.84
CA PRO A 33 6.07 -16.11 -6.37
C PRO A 33 7.40 -15.41 -6.03
N GLY A 34 7.35 -14.22 -5.43
CA GLY A 34 8.50 -13.44 -4.93
C GLY A 34 8.65 -13.40 -3.40
N GLY A 35 7.75 -14.04 -2.64
CA GLY A 35 7.60 -13.89 -1.19
C GLY A 35 6.30 -13.17 -0.82
N PRO A 36 5.95 -13.11 0.48
CA PRO A 36 4.70 -12.53 0.95
C PRO A 36 4.57 -11.07 0.49
N SER A 37 3.52 -10.77 -0.26
CA SER A 37 3.29 -9.47 -0.88
C SER A 37 1.87 -8.99 -0.60
N ASP A 38 1.68 -7.70 -0.36
CA ASP A 38 0.35 -7.09 -0.28
C ASP A 38 0.05 -6.32 -1.56
N THR A 39 -1.19 -6.41 -2.01
CA THR A 39 -1.73 -5.63 -3.12
C THR A 39 -2.73 -4.62 -2.59
N VAL A 40 -2.49 -3.34 -2.83
CA VAL A 40 -3.40 -2.25 -2.46
C VAL A 40 -4.07 -1.73 -3.72
N THR A 41 -5.39 -1.69 -3.69
CA THR A 41 -6.23 -1.05 -4.70
C THR A 41 -6.57 0.36 -4.25
N LEU A 42 -6.31 1.31 -5.12
CA LEU A 42 -6.57 2.73 -4.94
C LEU A 42 -7.64 3.18 -5.92
N ALA A 43 -8.52 4.07 -5.49
CA ALA A 43 -9.49 4.72 -6.35
C ALA A 43 -9.38 6.24 -6.29
N LYS A 44 -9.62 6.90 -7.42
CA LYS A 44 -9.72 8.36 -7.52
C LYS A 44 -10.56 8.75 -8.72
N ASP A 45 -11.53 9.64 -8.54
CA ASP A 45 -12.36 10.19 -9.62
C ASP A 45 -13.05 9.14 -10.53
N GLY A 46 -13.28 7.93 -10.01
CA GLY A 46 -13.83 6.80 -10.76
C GLY A 46 -12.79 5.92 -11.47
N ASP A 47 -11.52 6.30 -11.45
CA ASP A 47 -10.40 5.47 -11.86
C ASP A 47 -9.94 4.56 -10.72
N THR A 48 -9.44 3.37 -11.05
CA THR A 48 -8.87 2.41 -10.10
C THR A 48 -7.48 1.99 -10.54
N THR A 49 -6.55 1.89 -9.58
CA THR A 49 -5.20 1.41 -9.83
C THR A 49 -4.75 0.49 -8.70
N THR A 50 -3.86 -0.44 -9.00
CA THR A 50 -3.34 -1.40 -8.03
C THR A 50 -1.83 -1.27 -7.92
N CYS A 51 -1.32 -1.45 -6.70
CA CYS A 51 0.11 -1.49 -6.41
C CYS A 51 0.39 -2.70 -5.52
N SER A 52 1.39 -3.49 -5.87
CA SER A 52 1.76 -4.71 -5.13
C SER A 52 3.21 -4.59 -4.65
N SER A 53 3.46 -4.81 -3.37
CA SER A 53 4.82 -4.73 -2.80
C SER A 53 4.96 -5.60 -1.53
N ASP A 54 6.14 -5.59 -0.94
CA ASP A 54 6.52 -6.46 0.18
C ASP A 54 5.61 -6.26 1.41
N HIS A 55 5.10 -7.36 1.95
CA HIS A 55 4.07 -7.39 2.98
C HIS A 55 4.44 -6.59 4.25
N LEU A 56 5.71 -6.59 4.64
CA LEU A 56 6.17 -5.84 5.82
C LEU A 56 6.15 -4.32 5.63
N ALA A 57 6.40 -3.86 4.41
CA ALA A 57 6.41 -2.43 4.09
C ALA A 57 4.99 -1.88 3.96
N PHE A 58 4.10 -2.65 3.33
CA PHE A 58 2.71 -2.27 3.09
C PHE A 58 1.86 -2.35 4.37
N HIS A 59 1.94 -3.44 5.14
CA HIS A 59 1.20 -3.59 6.39
C HIS A 59 1.49 -2.45 7.38
N ARG A 60 2.75 -1.99 7.44
CA ARG A 60 3.15 -0.87 8.30
C ARG A 60 2.63 0.49 7.80
N TYR A 61 2.59 0.71 6.48
CA TYR A 61 2.14 1.97 5.91
C TYR A 61 0.61 2.11 5.93
N VAL A 62 -0.10 1.05 5.53
CA VAL A 62 -1.57 1.00 5.58
C VAL A 62 -2.06 1.00 7.04
N GLY A 63 -1.40 0.23 7.92
CA GLY A 63 -1.71 0.26 9.35
C GLY A 63 -1.59 1.66 9.94
N GLY A 64 -0.56 2.43 9.56
CA GLY A 64 -0.40 3.81 9.99
C GLY A 64 -1.41 4.79 9.39
N LEU A 65 -1.96 4.51 8.19
CA LEU A 65 -3.01 5.35 7.58
C LEU A 65 -4.38 5.18 8.27
N GLY A 66 -4.64 4.01 8.87
CA GLY A 66 -5.89 3.74 9.59
C GLY A 66 -5.88 4.16 11.07
N GLU A 67 -4.71 4.42 11.66
CA GLU A 67 -4.60 4.85 13.07
C GLU A 67 -4.79 6.36 13.29
N ASP A 68 -4.97 7.16 12.22
CA ASP A 68 -5.34 8.59 12.33
C ASP A 68 -6.87 8.83 12.50
N GLU A 69 -7.68 7.75 12.61
CA GLU A 69 -9.15 7.81 12.82
C GLU A 69 -9.61 7.16 14.14
N ASP A 70 -8.87 7.29 15.25
CA ASP A 70 -9.41 6.98 16.59
C ASP A 70 -8.75 7.87 17.68
N ASP A 71 -8.90 9.20 17.54
CA ASP A 71 -8.81 10.15 18.66
C ASP A 71 -10.23 10.63 19.00
N PHE A 72 -10.98 9.85 19.81
CA PHE A 72 -12.02 10.40 20.71
C PHE A 72 -12.43 9.47 21.86
#